data_AF-A0A099KIN9-F1
#
_entry.id   AF-A0A099KIN9-F1
#
_cell.length_a   1.000
_cell.length_b   1.000
_cell.length_c   1.000
_cell.angle_alpha   90.00
_cell.angle_beta   90.00
_cell.angle_gamma   90.00
#
_symmetry.space_group_name_H-M   'P 1'
#
loop_
_entity.id
_entity.type
_entity.pdbx_description
1 polymer ?
#
loop_
_entity_poly.entity_id
_entity_poly.type
_entity_poly.pdbx_seq_one_letter_code
_entity_poly.pdbx_strand_id
1 'polypeptide(L)'
;MHKGEKVQNNKAINMTAATKGWFLLITLSIIAVYLPEFVDSRSVTIMGALVIVALKGQQIVDIFMELNNAPKLWRTLFLSYIVLVPLIITVIYLA
;
A
#
# COMPACT_ATOMS: atom_id res chain seq x y z
N MET A 1 35.27 2.37 -14.88
CA MET A 1 34.50 3.59 -14.52
C MET A 1 32.99 3.45 -14.64
N HIS A 2 32.46 2.61 -15.55
CA HIS A 2 31.02 2.56 -15.88
C HIS A 2 30.08 1.83 -14.87
N LYS A 3 30.62 1.10 -13.88
CA LYS A 3 29.82 0.33 -12.90
C LYS A 3 29.30 1.18 -11.74
N GLY A 4 30.03 2.23 -11.33
CA GLY A 4 29.65 3.09 -10.20
C GLY A 4 28.44 3.99 -10.50
N GLU A 5 28.34 4.47 -11.74
CA GLU A 5 27.26 5.35 -12.20
C GLU A 5 25.89 4.64 -12.21
N LYS A 6 25.85 3.37 -12.67
CA LYS A 6 24.61 2.55 -12.67
C LYS A 6 24.10 2.26 -11.26
N VAL A 7 25.00 2.08 -10.29
CA VAL A 7 24.66 1.80 -8.89
C VAL A 7 24.09 3.04 -8.20
N GLN A 8 24.66 4.22 -8.45
CA GLN A 8 24.14 5.48 -7.90
C GLN A 8 22.79 5.86 -8.50
N ASN A 9 22.58 5.67 -9.80
CA ASN A 9 21.33 5.99 -10.46
C ASN A 9 20.15 5.14 -9.94
N ASN A 10 20.35 3.82 -9.80
CA ASN A 10 19.33 2.94 -9.23
C ASN A 10 18.94 3.32 -7.79
N LYS A 11 19.92 3.75 -6.98
CA LYS A 11 19.65 4.19 -5.60
C LYS A 11 18.84 5.49 -5.54
N ALA A 12 19.13 6.45 -6.41
CA ALA A 12 18.42 7.73 -6.49
C ALA A 12 16.96 7.56 -6.98
N ILE A 13 16.73 6.63 -7.92
CA ILE A 13 15.39 6.29 -8.41
C ILE A 13 14.55 5.65 -7.28
N ASN A 14 15.13 4.73 -6.50
CA ASN A 14 14.44 4.10 -5.36
C ASN A 14 14.12 5.11 -4.25
N MET A 15 15.03 6.04 -3.93
CA MET A 15 14.77 7.12 -2.96
C MET A 15 13.57 7.98 -3.38
N THR A 16 13.50 8.36 -4.65
CA THR A 16 12.39 9.19 -5.15
C THR A 16 11.05 8.44 -5.10
N ALA A 17 11.05 7.14 -5.43
CA ALA A 17 9.87 6.28 -5.30
C ALA A 17 9.43 6.13 -3.84
N ALA A 18 10.37 5.96 -2.91
CA ALA A 18 10.10 5.89 -1.48
C ALA A 18 9.56 7.21 -0.91
N THR A 19 10.06 8.37 -1.35
CA THR A 19 9.54 9.68 -0.93
C THR A 19 8.11 9.92 -1.43
N LYS A 20 7.82 9.59 -2.70
CA LYS A 20 6.43 9.60 -3.20
C LYS A 20 5.56 8.61 -2.42
N GLY A 21 6.16 7.47 -2.08
CA GLY A 21 5.58 6.45 -1.23
C GLY A 21 5.05 7.03 0.09
N TRP A 22 5.96 7.66 0.81
CA TRP A 22 5.71 8.36 2.06
C TRP A 22 4.61 9.42 1.97
N PHE A 23 4.67 10.30 0.96
CA PHE A 23 3.65 11.32 0.78
C PHE A 23 2.26 10.72 0.60
N LEU A 24 2.12 9.69 -0.25
CA LEU A 24 0.84 9.05 -0.48
C LEU A 24 0.33 8.29 0.76
N LEU A 25 1.22 7.68 1.56
CA LEU A 25 0.85 7.07 2.84
C LEU A 25 0.32 8.10 3.86
N ILE A 26 0.96 9.27 3.94
CA ILE A 26 0.52 10.36 4.81
C ILE A 26 -0.87 10.85 4.37
N THR A 27 -1.05 11.11 3.07
CA THR A 27 -2.35 11.53 2.52
C THR A 27 -3.44 10.50 2.78
N LEU A 28 -3.18 9.21 2.51
CA LEU A 28 -4.15 8.14 2.79
C LEU A 28 -4.48 8.04 4.28
N SER A 29 -3.53 8.28 5.16
CA SER A 29 -3.76 8.22 6.62
C SER A 29 -4.61 9.37 7.11
N ILE A 30 -4.39 10.59 6.57
CA ILE A 30 -5.26 11.74 6.85
C ILE A 30 -6.68 11.44 6.38
N ILE A 31 -6.85 10.98 5.14
CA ILE A 31 -8.17 10.62 4.59
C ILE A 31 -8.84 9.54 5.44
N ALA A 32 -8.11 8.52 5.89
CA ALA A 32 -8.66 7.44 6.72
C ALA A 32 -9.23 7.93 8.05
N VAL A 33 -8.56 8.89 8.70
CA VAL A 33 -8.99 9.44 9.99
C VAL A 33 -10.27 10.26 9.84
N TYR A 34 -10.37 11.07 8.78
CA TYR A 34 -11.54 11.90 8.54
C TYR A 34 -12.69 11.17 7.83
N LEU A 35 -12.45 9.96 7.30
CA LEU A 35 -13.45 9.18 6.58
C LEU A 35 -14.79 9.02 7.34
N PRO A 36 -14.81 8.73 8.66
CA PRO A 36 -16.07 8.58 9.42
C PRO A 36 -16.83 9.89 9.60
N GLU A 37 -16.17 11.05 9.50
CA GLU A 37 -16.82 12.37 9.64
C GLU A 37 -17.57 12.78 8.36
N PHE A 38 -17.13 12.30 7.20
CA PHE A 38 -17.76 12.60 5.90
C PHE A 38 -18.81 11.57 5.48
N VAL A 39 -18.87 10.42 6.14
CA VAL A 39 -19.72 9.29 5.75
C VAL A 39 -20.52 8.80 6.96
N ASP A 40 -21.82 9.10 6.98
CA ASP A 40 -22.74 8.70 8.05
C ASP A 40 -23.05 7.19 8.04
N SER A 41 -22.99 6.56 6.87
CA SER A 41 -23.33 5.13 6.76
C SER A 41 -22.15 4.25 7.20
N ARG A 42 -22.34 3.55 8.33
CA ARG A 42 -21.37 2.60 8.90
C ARG A 42 -20.75 1.65 7.87
N SER A 43 -21.56 1.08 6.97
CA SER A 43 -21.09 0.12 5.96
C SER A 43 -20.12 0.75 4.95
N VAL A 44 -20.38 1.98 4.52
CA VAL A 44 -19.51 2.70 3.57
C VAL A 44 -18.22 3.14 4.26
N THR A 45 -18.28 3.54 5.53
CA THR A 45 -17.09 3.87 6.33
C THR A 45 -16.17 2.65 6.49
N ILE A 46 -16.74 1.48 6.80
CA ILE A 46 -15.97 0.22 6.87
C ILE A 46 -15.37 -0.11 5.50
N MET A 47 -16.16 -0.05 4.43
CA MET A 47 -15.68 -0.33 3.08
C MET A 47 -14.55 0.61 2.66
N GLY A 48 -14.68 1.91 2.91
CA GLY A 48 -13.64 2.90 2.60
C GLY A 48 -12.37 2.67 3.42
N ALA A 49 -12.49 2.36 4.71
CA ALA A 49 -11.34 2.03 5.55
C ALA A 49 -10.60 0.78 5.04
N LEU A 50 -11.33 -0.25 4.62
CA LEU A 50 -10.76 -1.47 4.06
C LEU A 50 -10.03 -1.22 2.74
N VAL A 51 -10.59 -0.40 1.85
CA VAL A 51 -9.93 0.02 0.60
C VAL A 51 -8.64 0.78 0.90
N ILE A 52 -8.66 1.73 1.84
CA ILE A 52 -7.48 2.50 2.22
C ILE A 52 -6.39 1.58 2.80
N VAL A 53 -6.75 0.65 3.69
CA VAL A 53 -5.80 -0.33 4.25
C VAL A 53 -5.20 -1.22 3.16
N ALA A 54 -6.00 -1.70 2.20
CA ALA A 54 -5.51 -2.49 1.08
C ALA A 54 -4.51 -1.71 0.21
N LEU A 55 -4.82 -0.44 -0.11
CA LEU A 55 -3.95 0.43 -0.89
C LEU A 55 -2.62 0.72 -0.16
N LYS A 56 -2.69 1.02 1.15
CA LYS A 56 -1.47 1.20 1.98
C LYS A 56 -0.63 -0.07 2.00
N GLY A 57 -1.27 -1.23 2.12
CA GLY A 57 -0.59 -2.53 2.12
C GLY A 57 0.16 -2.79 0.82
N GLN A 58 -0.50 -2.60 -0.33
CA GLN A 58 0.12 -2.77 -1.65
C GLN A 58 1.33 -1.86 -1.82
N GLN A 59 1.20 -0.60 -1.42
CA GLN A 59 2.27 0.38 -1.50
C GLN A 59 3.49 0.01 -0.63
N ILE A 60 3.27 -0.50 0.59
CA ILE A 60 4.34 -0.97 1.48
C ILE A 60 5.06 -2.16 0.84
N VAL A 61 4.32 -3.13 0.32
CA VAL A 61 4.90 -4.32 -0.32
C VAL A 61 5.69 -3.97 -1.57
N ASP A 62 5.16 -3.12 -2.45
CA ASP A 62 5.82 -2.82 -3.71
C ASP A 62 6.98 -1.83 -3.58
N ILE A 63 6.83 -0.76 -2.78
CA ILE A 63 7.82 0.33 -2.68
C ILE A 63 8.80 0.12 -1.52
N PHE A 64 8.31 -0.24 -0.33
CA PHE A 64 9.16 -0.29 0.87
C PHE A 64 9.85 -1.64 1.06
N MET A 65 9.17 -2.73 0.72
CA MET A 65 9.79 -4.06 0.73
C MET A 65 10.56 -4.37 -0.56
N GLU A 66 10.57 -3.45 -1.53
CA GLU A 66 11.18 -3.60 -2.86
C GLU A 66 10.79 -4.93 -3.56
N LEU A 67 9.62 -5.51 -3.24
CA LEU A 67 9.17 -6.80 -3.80
C LEU A 67 8.92 -6.73 -5.31
N ASN A 68 8.90 -5.53 -5.89
CA ASN A 68 8.92 -5.34 -7.33
C ASN A 68 10.19 -5.91 -8.00
N ASN A 69 11.32 -5.94 -7.28
CA ASN A 69 12.59 -6.51 -7.75
C ASN A 69 12.78 -7.98 -7.29
N ALA A 70 11.85 -8.53 -6.50
CA ALA A 70 11.96 -9.84 -5.89
C ALA A 70 11.27 -10.95 -6.74
N PRO A 71 11.52 -12.24 -6.46
CA PRO A 71 10.90 -13.35 -7.19
C PRO A 71 9.37 -13.29 -7.09
N LYS A 72 8.69 -13.54 -8.23
CA LYS A 72 7.22 -13.41 -8.37
C LYS A 72 6.40 -14.18 -7.33
N LEU A 73 6.93 -15.28 -6.80
CA LEU A 73 6.29 -16.10 -5.78
C LEU A 73 6.09 -15.32 -4.47
N TRP A 74 7.11 -14.61 -4.00
CA TRP A 74 7.04 -13.80 -2.78
C TRP A 74 6.12 -12.62 -2.96
N ARG A 75 6.20 -11.92 -4.09
CA ARG A 75 5.30 -10.80 -4.40
C ARG A 75 3.83 -11.23 -4.36
N THR A 76 3.52 -12.39 -4.94
CA THR A 76 2.14 -12.91 -4.99
C THR A 76 1.64 -13.32 -3.61
N LEU A 77 2.47 -13.96 -2.78
CA LEU A 77 2.08 -14.34 -1.42
C LEU A 77 1.74 -13.12 -0.56
N PHE A 78 2.59 -12.09 -0.57
CA PHE A 78 2.33 -10.86 0.19
C PHE A 78 1.13 -10.07 -0.34
N LEU A 79 0.97 -9.97 -1.66
CA LEU A 79 -0.21 -9.33 -2.25
C LEU A 79 -1.49 -10.09 -1.93
N SER A 80 -1.45 -11.42 -1.94
CA SER A 80 -2.61 -12.23 -1.60
C SER A 80 -3.09 -11.96 -0.18
N TYR A 81 -2.16 -11.86 0.79
CA TYR A 81 -2.50 -11.52 2.17
C TYR A 81 -3.20 -10.16 2.29
N ILE A 82 -2.68 -9.14 1.62
CA ILE A 82 -3.23 -7.77 1.63
C ILE A 82 -4.66 -7.72 1.08
N VAL A 83 -5.03 -8.61 0.17
CA VAL A 83 -6.38 -8.67 -0.42
C VAL A 83 -7.30 -9.57 0.39
N LEU A 84 -6.78 -10.71 0.85
CA LEU A 84 -7.56 -11.76 1.51
C LEU A 84 -8.06 -11.30 2.89
N VAL A 85 -7.23 -10.55 3.64
CA VAL A 85 -7.63 -10.04 4.96
C VAL A 85 -8.79 -9.03 4.88
N PRO A 86 -8.74 -7.94 4.07
CA PRO A 86 -9.88 -7.05 3.90
C PRO A 86 -11.12 -7.74 3.35
N LEU A 87 -10.95 -8.75 2.48
CA LEU A 87 -12.06 -9.51 1.93
C LEU A 87 -12.78 -10.31 3.03
N ILE A 88 -12.05 -11.00 3.89
CA ILE A 88 -12.63 -11.69 5.06
C ILE A 88 -13.34 -10.70 5.98
N ILE A 89 -12.73 -9.55 6.28
CA ILE A 89 -13.34 -8.54 7.14
C ILE A 89 -14.63 -8.00 6.51
N THR A 90 -14.64 -7.78 5.20
CA THR A 90 -15.85 -7.37 4.47
C THR A 90 -16.96 -8.40 4.65
N VAL A 91 -16.67 -9.68 4.49
CA VAL A 91 -17.67 -10.75 4.67
C VAL A 91 -18.19 -10.76 6.11
N ILE A 92 -17.33 -10.62 7.12
CA ILE A 92 -17.76 -10.68 8.53
C ILE A 92 -18.61 -9.47 8.93
N TYR A 93 -18.30 -8.28 8.42
CA TYR A 93 -18.94 -7.03 8.84
C TYR A 93 -20.06 -6.53 7.93
N LEU A 94 -20.12 -6.97 6.67
CA LEU A 94 -21.10 -6.51 5.68
C LEU A 94 -21.97 -7.63 5.07
N ALA A 95 -21.63 -8.92 5.25
CA ALA A 95 -22.52 -10.03 4.87
C ALA A 95 -23.37 -10.47 6.07
#